data_AF-A0A840UW69-F1
#
_entry.id   AF-A0A840UW69-F1
#
_cell.length_a   1.000
_cell.length_b   1.000
_cell.length_c   1.000
_cell.angle_alpha   90.00
_cell.angle_beta   90.00
_cell.angle_gamma   90.00
#
_symmetry.space_group_name_H-M   'P 1'
#
loop_
_entity.id
_entity.type
_entity.pdbx_description
1 polymer ?
#
loop_
_entity_poly.entity_id
_entity_poly.type
_entity_poly.pdbx_seq_one_letter_code
_entity_poly.pdbx_strand_id
1 'polypeptide(L)'
;MKEEYNFNLTLPLADLDAAMLVLDEARATYPDMRLSRKPDRHGNARFYLCFPYHGVRTDLRFGEWFMARNTKNWELFGPNYGIWGLS
;
A
#
# COMPACT_ATOMS: atom_id res chain seq x y z
N MET A 1 21.86 4.13 -2.89
CA MET A 1 20.77 3.15 -3.06
C MET A 1 19.75 3.40 -1.95
N LYS A 2 18.49 3.77 -2.26
CA LYS A 2 17.46 3.96 -1.22
C LYS A 2 16.63 2.68 -1.16
N GLU A 3 16.72 1.99 -0.04
CA GLU A 3 15.94 0.78 0.24
C GLU A 3 14.47 1.16 0.41
N GLU A 4 13.58 0.34 -0.13
CA GLU A 4 12.14 0.56 0.00
C GLU A 4 11.40 -0.76 0.14
N TYR A 5 10.26 -0.69 0.81
CA TYR A 5 9.35 -1.82 0.95
C TYR A 5 8.01 -1.46 0.34
N ASN A 6 7.34 -2.43 -0.26
CA ASN A 6 6.08 -2.16 -0.95
C ASN A 6 5.02 -3.23 -0.74
N PHE A 7 3.77 -2.80 -0.80
CA PHE A 7 2.60 -3.66 -0.88
C PHE A 7 1.88 -3.47 -2.20
N ASN A 8 1.28 -4.55 -2.70
CA ASN A 8 0.28 -4.52 -3.74
C ASN A 8 -1.08 -4.73 -3.08
N LEU A 9 -1.95 -3.73 -3.18
CA LEU A 9 -3.33 -3.81 -2.72
C LEU A 9 -4.24 -4.05 -3.93
N THR A 10 -5.05 -5.09 -3.86
CA THR A 10 -6.07 -5.41 -4.86
C THR A 10 -7.43 -5.50 -4.18
N LEU A 11 -8.44 -4.87 -4.78
CA LEU A 11 -9.79 -4.83 -4.24
C LEU A 11 -10.83 -4.75 -5.37
N PRO A 12 -12.06 -5.27 -5.17
CA PRO A 12 -13.14 -5.14 -6.14
C PRO A 12 -13.46 -3.67 -6.43
N LEU A 13 -13.74 -3.32 -7.70
CA LEU A 13 -14.07 -1.94 -8.07
C LEU A 13 -15.26 -1.36 -7.30
N ALA A 14 -16.20 -2.21 -6.89
CA ALA A 14 -17.35 -1.82 -6.07
C ALA A 14 -16.95 -1.26 -4.68
N ASP A 15 -15.76 -1.60 -4.19
CA ASP A 15 -15.25 -1.14 -2.90
C ASP A 15 -14.29 0.06 -3.04
N LEU A 16 -14.09 0.58 -4.25
CA LEU A 16 -13.09 1.61 -4.53
C LEU A 16 -13.25 2.86 -3.64
N ASP A 17 -14.46 3.37 -3.48
CA ASP A 17 -14.69 4.58 -2.68
C ASP A 17 -14.37 4.33 -1.20
N ALA A 18 -14.75 3.18 -0.65
CA ALA A 18 -14.40 2.79 0.71
C ALA A 18 -12.89 2.61 0.89
N ALA A 19 -12.21 2.04 -0.12
CA ALA A 19 -10.77 1.89 -0.09
C ALA A 19 -10.04 3.22 -0.13
N MET A 20 -10.51 4.18 -0.93
CA MET A 20 -9.92 5.51 -0.99
C MET A 20 -9.96 6.22 0.37
N LEU A 21 -11.04 6.06 1.14
CA LEU A 21 -11.10 6.61 2.51
C LEU A 21 -10.01 6.03 3.42
N VAL A 22 -9.84 4.70 3.42
CA VAL A 22 -8.79 4.03 4.21
C VAL A 22 -7.39 4.45 3.73
N LEU A 23 -7.21 4.61 2.42
CA LEU A 23 -5.92 5.02 1.84
C LEU A 23 -5.59 6.49 2.14
N ASP A 24 -6.59 7.36 2.22
CA ASP A 24 -6.40 8.75 2.64
C ASP A 24 -6.03 8.84 4.13
N GLU A 25 -6.67 8.05 5.00
CA GLU A 25 -6.26 7.90 6.40
C GLU A 25 -4.82 7.35 6.53
N ALA A 26 -4.46 6.38 5.68
CA ALA A 26 -3.11 5.83 5.64
C ALA A 26 -2.08 6.90 5.26
N ARG A 27 -2.37 7.77 4.28
CA ARG A 27 -1.48 8.87 3.89
C ARG A 27 -1.32 9.91 5.00
N ALA A 28 -2.37 10.18 5.77
CA ALA A 28 -2.28 11.07 6.92
C ALA A 28 -1.43 10.46 8.06
N THR A 29 -1.56 9.14 8.28
CA THR A 29 -0.82 8.40 9.32
C THR A 29 0.64 8.15 8.95
N TYR A 30 0.90 7.90 7.66
CA TYR A 30 2.21 7.55 7.10
C TYR A 30 2.55 8.53 5.96
N PRO A 31 3.00 9.76 6.28
CA PRO A 31 3.18 10.82 5.29
C PRO A 31 4.25 10.51 4.22
N ASP A 32 5.23 9.66 4.56
CA ASP A 32 6.27 9.21 3.62
C ASP A 32 5.81 8.05 2.72
N MET A 33 4.62 7.48 2.98
CA MET A 33 4.03 6.47 2.11
C MET A 33 3.69 7.08 0.75
N ARG A 34 4.17 6.44 -0.31
CA ARG A 34 3.80 6.80 -1.69
C ARG A 34 2.78 5.83 -2.21
N LEU A 35 1.72 6.37 -2.79
CA LEU A 35 0.61 5.61 -3.35
C LEU A 35 0.55 5.81 -4.85
N SER A 36 0.51 4.71 -5.61
CA SER A 36 0.34 4.72 -7.06
C SER A 36 -0.81 3.81 -7.45
N ARG A 37 -1.81 4.34 -8.15
CA ARG A 37 -2.87 3.52 -8.75
C ARG A 37 -2.33 2.85 -10.02
N LYS A 38 -2.60 1.56 -10.16
CA LYS A 38 -2.32 0.77 -11.37
C LYS A 38 -3.59 0.64 -12.20
N PRO A 39 -3.50 0.33 -13.51
CA PRO A 39 -4.68 0.02 -14.30
C PRO A 39 -5.50 -1.12 -13.67
N ASP A 40 -6.81 -0.92 -13.65
CA ASP A 40 -7.76 -1.89 -13.14
C ASP A 40 -7.69 -3.19 -13.97
N ARG A 41 -7.93 -4.33 -13.33
CA ARG A 41 -7.85 -5.64 -14.01
C ARG A 41 -8.86 -6.61 -13.44
N HIS A 42 -9.60 -7.30 -14.33
CA HIS A 42 -10.60 -8.32 -13.95
C HIS A 42 -11.63 -7.81 -12.92
N GLY A 43 -12.10 -6.58 -13.07
CA GLY A 43 -13.08 -5.98 -12.13
C GLY A 43 -12.49 -5.51 -10.80
N ASN A 44 -11.16 -5.45 -10.66
CA ASN A 44 -10.48 -5.02 -9.45
C ASN A 44 -9.66 -3.76 -9.66
N ALA A 45 -9.74 -2.84 -8.70
CA ALA A 45 -8.80 -1.75 -8.53
C ALA A 45 -7.50 -2.26 -7.93
N ARG A 46 -6.38 -1.64 -8.32
CA ARG A 46 -5.04 -2.07 -7.92
C ARG A 46 -4.20 -0.88 -7.52
N PHE A 47 -3.51 -1.00 -6.39
CA PHE A 47 -2.66 0.03 -5.83
C PHE A 47 -1.29 -0.53 -5.48
N TYR A 48 -0.29 0.30 -5.66
CA TYR A 48 1.07 0.06 -5.24
C TYR A 48 1.41 1.05 -4.13
N LEU A 49 1.74 0.53 -2.95
CA LEU A 49 2.00 1.30 -1.74
C LEU A 49 3.48 1.14 -1.40
N CYS A 50 4.26 2.21 -1.46
CA CYS A 50 5.70 2.19 -1.21
C CYS A 50 6.06 2.93 0.08
N PHE A 51 7.00 2.37 0.82
CA PHE A 51 7.51 2.86 2.09
C PHE A 51 9.03 2.96 2.02
N PRO A 52 9.59 4.18 1.92
CA PRO A 52 11.02 4.39 2.01
C PRO A 52 11.59 3.91 3.34
N TYR A 53 12.74 3.23 3.30
CA TYR A 53 13.43 2.80 4.52
C TYR A 53 14.34 3.90 5.05
N HIS A 54 14.06 4.34 6.28
CA HIS A 54 14.84 5.34 7.01
C HIS A 54 15.39 4.78 8.33
N GLY A 55 15.81 3.51 8.33
CA GLY A 55 16.23 2.80 9.55
C GLY A 55 15.07 2.22 10.35
N VAL A 56 13.83 2.37 9.87
CA VAL A 56 12.61 1.87 10.50
C VAL A 56 11.72 1.19 9.45
N ARG A 57 11.17 0.02 9.81
CA ARG A 57 10.23 -0.76 8.98
C ARG A 57 8.80 -0.24 9.11
N THR A 58 8.55 0.97 8.60
CA THR A 58 7.22 1.61 8.58
C THR A 58 6.19 0.76 7.83
N ASP A 59 6.64 0.01 6.82
CA ASP A 59 5.84 -0.95 6.06
C ASP A 59 5.19 -2.03 6.94
N LEU A 60 5.91 -2.56 7.94
CA LEU A 60 5.37 -3.58 8.85
C LEU A 60 4.28 -2.99 9.74
N ARG A 61 4.51 -1.79 10.28
CA ARG A 61 3.50 -1.07 11.08
C ARG A 61 2.27 -0.73 10.25
N PHE A 62 2.46 -0.34 8.99
CA PHE A 62 1.35 -0.13 8.06
C PHE A 62 0.57 -1.42 7.82
N GLY A 63 1.25 -2.55 7.60
CA GLY A 63 0.62 -3.85 7.38
C GLY A 63 -0.32 -4.22 8.54
N GLU A 64 0.15 -4.12 9.77
CA GLU A 64 -0.66 -4.35 10.98
C GLU A 64 -1.83 -3.36 11.06
N TRP A 65 -1.56 -2.06 10.87
CA TRP A 65 -2.57 -0.99 10.92
C TRP A 65 -3.67 -1.17 9.88
N PHE A 66 -3.31 -1.60 8.66
CA PHE A 66 -4.22 -1.80 7.55
C PHE A 66 -5.06 -3.05 7.78
N MET A 67 -4.46 -4.16 8.19
CA MET A 67 -5.20 -5.40 8.45
C MET A 67 -6.25 -5.23 9.57
N ALA A 68 -5.97 -4.40 10.58
CA ALA A 68 -6.97 -4.06 11.60
C ALA A 68 -8.17 -3.27 11.07
N ARG A 69 -8.04 -2.60 9.91
CA ARG A 69 -9.09 -1.80 9.25
C ARG A 69 -9.70 -2.47 8.03
N ASN A 70 -9.08 -3.54 7.53
CA ASN A 70 -9.47 -4.26 6.34
C ASN A 70 -10.68 -5.19 6.60
N THR A 71 -11.81 -4.61 7.00
CA THR A 71 -13.07 -5.33 7.30
C THR A 71 -13.69 -6.00 6.08
N LYS A 72 -13.27 -5.59 4.88
CA LYS A 72 -13.73 -6.09 3.58
C LYS A 72 -12.88 -7.24 3.04
N ASN A 73 -11.82 -7.64 3.75
CA ASN A 73 -10.88 -8.69 3.33
C ASN A 73 -10.23 -8.44 1.95
N TRP A 74 -9.88 -7.18 1.65
CA TRP A 74 -9.09 -6.84 0.45
C TRP A 74 -7.73 -7.52 0.47
N GLU A 75 -7.19 -7.83 -0.70
CA GLU A 75 -5.92 -8.54 -0.82
C GLU A 75 -4.76 -7.57 -0.69
N LEU A 76 -3.97 -7.72 0.37
CA LEU A 76 -2.73 -6.97 0.59
C LEU A 76 -1.52 -7.92 0.50
N PHE A 77 -0.75 -7.83 -0.58
CA PHE A 77 0.42 -8.67 -0.81
C PHE A 77 1.72 -7.90 -0.56
N GLY A 78 2.58 -8.43 0.32
CA GLY A 78 3.86 -7.85 0.72
C GLY A 78 4.11 -7.97 2.23
N PRO A 79 5.05 -7.17 2.80
CA PRO A 79 5.88 -6.20 2.11
C PRO A 79 6.96 -6.88 1.27
N ASN A 80 7.14 -6.44 0.04
CA ASN A 80 8.23 -6.87 -0.84
C ASN A 80 9.39 -5.88 -0.74
N TYR A 81 10.61 -6.38 -0.65
CA TYR A 81 11.80 -5.55 -0.75
C TYR A 81 11.99 -5.08 -2.19
N GLY A 82 12.23 -3.78 -2.35
CA GLY A 82 12.53 -3.16 -3.63
C GLY A 82 13.72 -2.22 -3.49
N ILE A 83 14.47 -2.11 -4.57
CA ILE A 83 15.54 -1.13 -4.67
C ILE A 83 15.23 -0.22 -5.85
N TRP A 84 15.13 1.08 -5.58
CA TRP A 84 15.00 2.10 -6.62
C TRP A 84 16.35 2.76 -6.88
N GLY A 85 16.69 2.83 -8.17
CA GLY A 85 17.97 3.30 -8.67
C GLY A 85 18.92 2.15 -8.97
N LEU A 86 18.79 1.56 -10.17
CA LEU A 86 19.95 1.01 -10.86
C LEU A 86 20.83 2.21 -11.22
N SER A 87 21.80 2.52 -10.36
CA SER A 87 22.96 3.34 -10.74
C SER A 87 23.91 2.51 -11.59
#